data_AF-A0A9W6CE84-F1
#
_entry.id   AF-A0A9W6CE84-F1
#
_cell.length_a   1.000
_cell.length_b   1.000
_cell.length_c   1.000
_cell.angle_alpha   90.00
_cell.angle_beta   90.00
_cell.angle_gamma   90.00
#
_symmetry.space_group_name_H-M   'P 1'
#
loop_
_entity.id
_entity.type
_entity.pdbx_description
1 polymer ?
#
loop_
_entity_poly.entity_id
_entity_poly.type
_entity_poly.pdbx_seq_one_letter_code
_entity_poly.pdbx_strand_id
1 'polypeptide(L)'
;MVSDKKDNVFRMRVAEITVEVHSLYTDVKEMCREYLCEDKPDVVIVMTEEDIGNERKRYPDGEKMAAGYIETLAVYRKLAEAALDHEILLIHGSAVAVDGKGYLFLAPSGTGKSTHTRLWREYFGDRAEMINDDKPLLRLEENQILVCGTPWNGKHRLGRNKNVPLQGLCILRRGKSNRIRRVSAKEAYADVFRQIYRPLADREKMEKTMELMDEILRLPLYYMECTISAEAAKMSYERMKEEIK
;
A
#
# COMPACT_ATOMS: atom_id res chain seq x y z
N MET A 1 -26.04 15.74 19.58
CA MET A 1 -25.32 15.00 20.64
C MET A 1 -23.85 15.14 20.35
N VAL A 2 -23.14 15.92 21.16
CA VAL A 2 -21.67 16.04 21.09
C VAL A 2 -21.14 14.76 21.72
N SER A 3 -20.72 13.79 20.91
CA SER A 3 -20.05 12.60 21.44
C SER A 3 -18.75 13.04 22.11
N ASP A 4 -18.49 12.55 23.31
CA ASP A 4 -17.29 12.85 24.09
C ASP A 4 -16.03 12.72 23.24
N LYS A 5 -15.38 13.85 22.94
CA LYS A 5 -14.12 13.94 22.17
C LYS A 5 -12.91 13.30 22.89
N LYS A 6 -13.09 12.59 24.01
CA LYS A 6 -12.01 12.20 24.92
C LYS A 6 -11.46 10.78 24.76
N ASP A 7 -12.14 9.85 24.07
CA ASP A 7 -11.77 8.41 24.11
C ASP A 7 -11.37 7.77 22.76
N ASN A 8 -11.04 8.59 21.75
CA ASN A 8 -10.61 8.10 20.43
C ASN A 8 -9.07 7.97 20.31
N VAL A 9 -8.40 7.71 21.43
CA VAL A 9 -6.97 7.34 21.43
C VAL A 9 -6.85 5.82 21.35
N PHE A 10 -6.04 5.33 20.42
CA PHE A 10 -5.77 3.90 20.27
C PHE A 10 -4.40 3.69 19.64
N ARG A 11 -3.90 2.45 19.74
CA ARG A 11 -2.65 2.06 19.08
C ARG A 11 -2.91 0.98 18.06
N MET A 12 -2.17 1.04 16.96
CA MET A 12 -2.17 0.02 15.92
C MET A 12 -0.75 -0.36 15.55
N ARG A 13 -0.52 -1.64 15.26
CA ARG A 13 0.75 -2.13 14.73
C ARG A 13 0.59 -2.36 13.24
N VAL A 14 1.37 -1.65 12.43
CA VAL A 14 1.33 -1.73 10.96
C VAL A 14 2.75 -1.64 10.43
N ALA A 15 3.11 -2.49 9.45
CA ALA A 15 4.46 -2.57 8.89
C ALA A 15 5.56 -2.60 9.98
N GLU A 16 5.35 -3.39 11.04
CA GLU A 16 6.28 -3.55 12.18
C GLU A 16 6.60 -2.26 12.95
N ILE A 17 5.75 -1.23 12.90
CA ILE A 17 5.79 -0.08 13.81
C ILE A 17 4.47 0.06 14.57
N THR A 18 4.56 0.55 15.80
CA THR A 18 3.41 0.86 16.64
C THR A 18 3.08 2.34 16.52
N VAL A 19 1.84 2.64 16.12
CA VAL A 19 1.35 4.00 15.89
C VAL A 19 0.22 4.28 16.87
N GLU A 20 0.41 5.27 17.76
CA GLU A 20 -0.68 5.81 18.55
C GLU A 20 -1.40 6.89 17.75
N VAL A 21 -2.73 6.79 17.65
CA VAL A 21 -3.57 7.73 16.90
C VAL A 21 -4.54 8.38 17.87
N HIS A 22 -4.56 9.71 17.87
CA HIS A 22 -5.55 10.53 18.57
C HIS A 22 -6.50 11.08 17.52
N SER A 23 -7.59 10.36 17.25
CA SER A 23 -8.59 10.76 16.25
C SER A 23 -9.75 11.55 16.87
N LEU A 24 -10.43 12.36 16.07
CA LEU A 24 -11.63 13.11 16.43
C LEU A 24 -12.89 12.26 16.25
N TYR A 25 -12.88 11.31 15.31
CA TYR A 25 -13.99 10.41 15.00
C TYR A 25 -13.60 8.93 15.26
N THR A 26 -14.60 8.05 15.44
CA THR A 26 -14.38 6.60 15.69
C THR A 26 -14.02 5.83 14.43
N ASP A 27 -14.29 6.38 13.24
CA ASP A 27 -14.09 5.76 11.93
C ASP A 27 -12.68 5.19 11.75
N VAL A 28 -11.66 5.91 12.24
CA VAL A 28 -10.26 5.47 12.14
C VAL A 28 -10.03 4.20 12.97
N LYS A 29 -10.50 4.19 14.23
CA LYS A 29 -10.37 3.04 15.13
C LYS A 29 -11.13 1.82 14.61
N GLU A 30 -12.35 2.02 14.11
CA GLU A 30 -13.16 0.95 13.52
C GLU A 30 -12.52 0.36 12.26
N MET A 31 -11.93 1.21 11.41
CA MET A 31 -11.20 0.77 10.23
C MET A 31 -9.93 -0.01 10.60
N CYS A 32 -9.23 0.39 11.66
CA CYS A 32 -7.99 -0.23 12.12
C CYS A 32 -8.17 -1.40 13.08
N ARG A 33 -9.40 -1.91 13.30
CA ARG A 33 -9.72 -2.92 14.33
C ARG A 33 -8.83 -4.18 14.31
N GLU A 34 -8.43 -4.65 13.13
CA GLU A 34 -7.59 -5.85 12.93
C GLU A 34 -6.09 -5.58 13.16
N TYR A 35 -5.73 -4.33 13.38
CA TYR A 35 -4.36 -3.86 13.59
C TYR A 35 -4.16 -3.33 15.02
N LEU A 36 -5.19 -3.32 15.87
CA LEU A 36 -5.10 -2.80 17.24
C LEU A 36 -4.08 -3.59 18.08
N CYS A 37 -3.34 -2.87 18.92
CA CYS A 37 -2.36 -3.45 19.83
C CYS A 37 -2.22 -2.58 21.09
N GLU A 38 -1.41 -3.03 22.05
CA GLU A 38 -1.15 -2.31 23.31
C GLU A 38 0.32 -1.90 23.49
N ASP A 39 1.16 -2.21 22.51
CA ASP A 39 2.61 -1.93 22.51
C ASP A 39 2.90 -0.44 22.72
N LYS A 40 4.14 -0.12 23.13
CA LYS A 40 4.60 1.27 23.25
C LYS A 40 4.68 1.90 21.84
N PRO A 41 4.19 3.14 21.64
CA PRO A 41 4.21 3.75 20.33
C PRO A 41 5.62 4.18 19.91
N ASP A 42 5.94 3.89 18.65
CA ASP A 42 7.09 4.43 17.93
C ASP A 42 6.74 5.80 17.32
N VAL A 43 5.49 5.95 16.88
CA VAL A 43 4.95 7.16 16.25
C VAL A 43 3.65 7.57 16.95
N VAL A 44 3.45 8.87 17.14
CA VAL A 44 2.18 9.45 17.64
C VAL A 44 1.61 10.39 16.58
N ILE A 45 0.37 10.13 16.16
CA ILE A 45 -0.37 10.94 15.20
C ILE A 45 -1.55 11.58 15.91
N VAL A 46 -1.54 12.91 15.98
CA VAL A 46 -2.64 13.70 16.55
C VAL A 46 -3.41 14.38 15.43
N MET A 47 -4.73 14.23 15.43
CA MET A 47 -5.59 14.85 14.44
C MET A 47 -6.27 16.11 14.93
N THR A 48 -6.36 17.08 14.03
CA THR A 48 -7.07 18.35 14.22
C THR A 48 -8.13 18.55 13.14
N GLU A 49 -9.10 19.44 13.40
CA GLU A 49 -10.08 19.82 12.38
C GLU A 49 -9.41 20.48 11.15
N GLU A 50 -8.26 21.15 11.35
CA GLU A 50 -7.47 21.72 10.26
C GLU A 50 -6.89 20.64 9.35
N ASP A 51 -6.37 19.55 9.91
CA ASP A 51 -5.87 18.42 9.12
C ASP A 51 -6.97 17.83 8.23
N ILE A 52 -8.17 17.64 8.79
CA ILE A 52 -9.34 17.16 8.05
C ILE A 52 -9.72 18.16 6.96
N GLY A 53 -9.73 19.46 7.28
CA GLY A 53 -10.03 20.52 6.31
C GLY A 53 -9.01 20.59 5.16
N ASN A 54 -7.72 20.38 5.45
CA ASN A 54 -6.67 20.36 4.45
C ASN A 54 -6.71 19.09 3.60
N GLU A 55 -7.02 17.93 4.19
CA GLU A 55 -7.20 16.69 3.44
C GLU A 55 -8.42 16.76 2.52
N ARG A 56 -9.53 17.35 2.99
CA ARG A 56 -10.77 17.54 2.23
C ARG A 56 -10.53 18.27 0.89
N LYS A 57 -9.71 19.32 0.90
CA LYS A 57 -9.39 20.13 -0.29
C LYS A 57 -8.66 19.34 -1.40
N ARG A 58 -8.10 18.16 -1.08
CA ARG A 58 -7.41 17.31 -2.07
C ARG A 58 -8.37 16.51 -2.95
N TYR A 59 -9.65 16.47 -2.62
CA TYR A 59 -10.66 15.68 -3.31
C TYR A 59 -11.72 16.58 -3.97
N PRO A 60 -12.02 16.42 -5.27
CA PRO A 60 -13.01 17.25 -5.97
C PRO A 60 -14.40 17.24 -5.31
N ASP A 61 -14.81 16.09 -4.75
CA ASP A 61 -16.08 15.92 -4.03
C ASP A 61 -15.89 15.91 -2.50
N GLY A 62 -14.78 16.44 -1.99
CA GLY A 62 -14.43 16.42 -0.56
C GLY A 62 -15.53 16.96 0.36
N GLU A 63 -16.28 17.98 -0.09
CA GLU A 63 -17.37 18.56 0.70
C GLU A 63 -18.57 17.62 0.90
N LYS A 64 -18.76 16.64 0.02
CA LYS A 64 -19.82 15.63 0.12
C LYS A 64 -19.42 14.45 1.02
N MET A 65 -18.16 14.40 1.44
CA MET A 65 -17.60 13.27 2.20
C MET A 65 -17.73 13.51 3.70
N ALA A 66 -18.05 12.45 4.44
CA ALA A 66 -18.13 12.49 5.89
C ALA A 66 -16.76 12.86 6.50
N ALA A 67 -16.77 13.68 7.55
CA ALA A 67 -15.54 14.15 8.20
C ALA A 67 -14.70 12.99 8.76
N GLY A 68 -15.33 11.99 9.40
CA GLY A 68 -14.64 10.79 9.87
C GLY A 68 -13.96 9.99 8.76
N TYR A 69 -14.57 9.90 7.58
CA TYR A 69 -13.91 9.28 6.42
C TYR A 69 -12.71 10.09 5.93
N ILE A 70 -12.83 11.42 5.84
CA ILE A 70 -11.70 12.29 5.49
C ILE A 70 -10.58 12.18 6.53
N GLU A 71 -10.91 12.08 7.82
CA GLU A 71 -9.94 11.84 8.88
C GLU A 71 -9.16 10.55 8.66
N THR A 72 -9.81 9.46 8.23
CA THR A 72 -9.10 8.21 7.93
C THR A 72 -8.02 8.40 6.85
N LEU A 73 -8.26 9.27 5.88
CA LEU A 73 -7.30 9.58 4.80
C LEU A 73 -6.17 10.49 5.32
N ALA A 74 -6.51 11.47 6.16
CA ALA A 74 -5.56 12.38 6.78
C ALA A 74 -4.59 11.65 7.73
N VAL A 75 -5.10 10.74 8.57
CA VAL A 75 -4.29 9.86 9.42
C VAL A 75 -3.30 9.08 8.57
N TYR A 76 -3.76 8.50 7.45
CA TYR A 76 -2.87 7.68 6.64
C TYR A 76 -1.77 8.50 5.98
N ARG A 77 -2.08 9.74 5.58
CA ARG A 77 -1.08 10.65 5.02
C ARG A 77 0.00 10.98 6.04
N LYS A 78 -0.39 11.34 7.27
CA LYS A 78 0.57 11.58 8.37
C LYS A 78 1.38 10.33 8.68
N LEU A 79 0.75 9.15 8.68
CA LEU A 79 1.45 7.89 8.85
C LEU A 79 2.47 7.66 7.73
N ALA A 80 2.10 7.86 6.47
CA ALA A 80 3.00 7.67 5.35
C ALA A 80 4.23 8.59 5.41
N GLU A 81 4.08 9.80 5.95
CA GLU A 81 5.20 10.73 6.13
C GLU A 81 6.08 10.36 7.33
N ALA A 82 5.47 10.00 8.47
CA ALA A 82 6.22 9.56 9.65
C ALA A 82 6.96 8.23 9.40
N ALA A 83 6.36 7.29 8.67
CA ALA A 83 6.92 5.97 8.41
C ALA A 83 8.19 6.02 7.54
N LEU A 84 8.44 7.11 6.81
CA LEU A 84 9.70 7.31 6.08
C LEU A 84 10.94 7.29 7.01
N ASP A 85 10.80 7.72 8.26
CA ASP A 85 11.89 7.68 9.26
C ASP A 85 12.18 6.26 9.76
N HIS A 86 11.34 5.31 9.36
CA HIS A 86 11.43 3.89 9.69
C HIS A 86 11.67 3.03 8.45
N GLU A 87 12.19 3.62 7.36
CA GLU A 87 12.44 2.96 6.07
C GLU A 87 11.17 2.34 5.43
N ILE A 88 10.02 2.98 5.63
CA ILE A 88 8.73 2.50 5.12
C ILE A 88 8.16 3.49 4.09
N LEU A 89 7.85 2.97 2.90
CA LEU A 89 7.29 3.74 1.79
C LEU A 89 5.84 3.35 1.50
N LEU A 90 4.97 4.34 1.31
CA LEU A 90 3.62 4.15 0.79
C LEU A 90 3.61 4.05 -0.74
N ILE A 91 3.03 2.96 -1.27
CA ILE A 91 2.86 2.73 -2.70
C ILE A 91 1.41 2.36 -3.04
N HIS A 92 0.90 2.89 -4.15
CA HIS A 92 -0.41 2.54 -4.70
C HIS A 92 -0.30 1.32 -5.61
N GLY A 93 -0.82 0.18 -5.15
CA GLY A 93 -0.68 -1.10 -5.82
C GLY A 93 -1.54 -2.17 -5.18
N SER A 94 -1.67 -3.31 -5.85
CA SER A 94 -2.39 -4.49 -5.34
C SER A 94 -1.38 -5.61 -5.11
N ALA A 95 -1.33 -6.12 -3.88
CA ALA A 95 -0.38 -7.09 -3.39
C ALA A 95 -1.08 -8.40 -3.01
N VAL A 96 -0.60 -9.50 -3.58
CA VAL A 96 -1.03 -10.87 -3.28
C VAL A 96 0.20 -11.69 -2.89
N ALA A 97 0.06 -12.58 -1.91
CA ALA A 97 1.08 -13.54 -1.56
C ALA A 97 0.72 -14.92 -2.11
N VAL A 98 1.72 -15.66 -2.59
CA VAL A 98 1.60 -17.09 -2.91
C VAL A 98 2.73 -17.82 -2.19
N ASP A 99 2.39 -18.87 -1.43
CA ASP A 99 3.34 -19.67 -0.66
C ASP A 99 4.26 -18.81 0.24
N GLY A 100 3.70 -17.77 0.87
CA GLY A 100 4.40 -16.86 1.78
C GLY A 100 5.25 -15.78 1.11
N LYS A 101 5.26 -15.68 -0.23
CA LYS A 101 6.00 -14.67 -0.99
C LYS A 101 5.05 -13.65 -1.63
N GLY A 102 5.33 -12.37 -1.45
CA GLY A 102 4.51 -11.26 -1.96
C GLY A 102 4.83 -10.88 -3.41
N TYR A 103 3.79 -10.51 -4.16
CA TYR A 103 3.87 -10.02 -5.53
C TYR A 103 3.07 -8.72 -5.63
N LEU A 104 3.73 -7.64 -6.05
CA LEU A 104 3.11 -6.32 -6.12
C LEU A 104 2.79 -5.95 -7.57
N PHE A 105 1.53 -5.60 -7.82
CA PHE A 105 1.05 -5.14 -9.11
C PHE A 105 0.79 -3.64 -9.09
N LEU A 106 1.48 -2.93 -9.99
CA LEU A 106 1.28 -1.51 -10.24
C LEU A 106 0.53 -1.33 -11.56
N ALA A 107 -0.29 -0.30 -11.65
CA ALA A 107 -0.92 0.10 -12.90
C ALA A 107 -1.52 1.50 -12.76
N PRO A 108 -1.65 2.25 -13.87
CA PRO A 108 -2.50 3.43 -13.90
C PRO A 108 -3.91 3.11 -13.34
N SER A 109 -4.55 4.12 -12.76
CA SER A 109 -5.90 3.94 -12.21
C SER A 109 -6.86 3.45 -13.31
N GLY A 110 -7.73 2.49 -12.96
CA GLY A 110 -8.67 1.87 -13.90
C GLY A 110 -8.08 0.79 -14.83
N THR A 111 -6.78 0.51 -14.79
CA THR A 111 -6.17 -0.49 -15.69
C THR A 111 -6.52 -1.95 -15.33
N GLY A 112 -6.79 -2.25 -14.06
CA GLY A 112 -7.28 -3.57 -13.62
C GLY A 112 -6.43 -4.32 -12.57
N LYS A 113 -5.72 -3.61 -11.67
CA LYS A 113 -4.91 -4.24 -10.60
C LYS A 113 -5.69 -5.27 -9.77
N SER A 114 -6.82 -4.86 -9.19
CA SER A 114 -7.71 -5.71 -8.40
C SER A 114 -8.29 -6.88 -9.21
N THR A 115 -8.52 -6.67 -10.51
CA THR A 115 -8.92 -7.75 -11.41
C THR A 115 -7.83 -8.79 -11.55
N HIS A 116 -6.56 -8.36 -11.67
CA HIS A 116 -5.43 -9.27 -11.83
C HIS A 116 -5.12 -10.07 -10.56
N THR A 117 -5.11 -9.42 -9.38
CA THR A 117 -4.90 -10.12 -8.10
C THR A 117 -6.07 -11.02 -7.73
N ARG A 118 -7.30 -10.70 -8.15
CA ARG A 118 -8.43 -11.64 -8.08
C ARG A 118 -8.16 -12.91 -8.90
N LEU A 119 -7.66 -12.78 -10.14
CA LEU A 119 -7.31 -13.95 -10.98
C LEU A 119 -6.22 -14.81 -10.33
N TRP A 120 -5.24 -14.21 -9.66
CA TRP A 120 -4.25 -14.94 -8.86
C TRP A 120 -4.91 -15.76 -7.76
N ARG A 121 -5.81 -15.15 -6.98
CA ARG A 121 -6.53 -15.85 -5.91
C ARG A 121 -7.42 -16.98 -6.43
N GLU A 122 -8.09 -16.79 -7.55
CA GLU A 122 -8.90 -17.82 -8.20
C GLU A 122 -8.03 -18.98 -8.72
N TYR A 123 -6.87 -18.67 -9.31
CA TYR A 123 -5.99 -19.67 -9.90
C TYR A 123 -5.23 -20.50 -8.84
N PHE A 124 -4.75 -19.86 -7.77
CA PHE A 124 -3.92 -20.52 -6.75
C PHE A 124 -4.72 -21.04 -5.54
N GLY A 125 -5.99 -20.64 -5.39
CA GLY A 125 -6.85 -21.07 -4.29
C GLY A 125 -6.23 -20.76 -2.93
N ASP A 126 -6.18 -21.77 -2.05
CA ASP A 126 -5.71 -21.63 -0.67
C ASP A 126 -4.24 -21.23 -0.53
N ARG A 127 -3.44 -21.38 -1.59
CA ARG A 127 -2.05 -20.92 -1.63
C ARG A 127 -1.93 -19.40 -1.73
N ALA A 128 -2.98 -18.71 -2.19
CA ALA A 128 -2.97 -17.28 -2.41
C ALA A 128 -3.68 -16.49 -1.31
N GLU A 129 -2.98 -15.50 -0.75
CA GLU A 129 -3.50 -14.59 0.25
C GLU A 129 -3.49 -13.15 -0.24
N MET A 130 -4.60 -12.43 -0.06
CA MET A 130 -4.62 -11.00 -0.34
C MET A 130 -3.89 -10.23 0.78
N ILE A 131 -2.86 -9.46 0.43
CA ILE A 131 -2.12 -8.64 1.39
C ILE A 131 -2.75 -7.24 1.47
N ASN A 132 -2.89 -6.54 0.34
CA ASN A 132 -3.52 -5.22 0.26
C ASN A 132 -3.91 -4.88 -1.18
N ASP A 133 -5.12 -4.39 -1.44
CA ASP A 133 -5.59 -4.12 -2.82
C ASP A 133 -5.35 -2.69 -3.35
N ASP A 134 -4.96 -1.75 -2.49
CA ASP A 134 -4.90 -0.33 -2.88
C ASP A 134 -3.63 0.36 -2.41
N LYS A 135 -3.36 0.35 -1.11
CA LYS A 135 -2.28 1.13 -0.52
C LYS A 135 -1.47 0.30 0.48
N PRO A 136 -0.73 -0.71 0.02
CA PRO A 136 0.28 -1.36 0.84
C PRO A 136 1.38 -0.39 1.27
N LEU A 137 2.07 -0.74 2.35
CA LEU A 137 3.36 -0.17 2.70
C LEU A 137 4.48 -1.12 2.26
N LEU A 138 5.62 -0.57 1.88
CA LEU A 138 6.86 -1.32 1.63
C LEU A 138 7.85 -0.98 2.72
N ARG A 139 8.25 -1.96 3.53
CA ARG A 139 9.27 -1.80 4.57
C ARG A 139 10.59 -2.35 4.06
N LEU A 140 11.63 -1.53 4.07
CA LEU A 140 12.98 -1.99 3.79
C LEU A 140 13.58 -2.53 5.09
N GLU A 141 14.15 -3.72 4.99
CA GLU A 141 14.98 -4.35 6.01
C GLU A 141 16.36 -4.61 5.42
N GLU A 142 17.35 -4.92 6.26
CA GLU A 142 18.76 -5.05 5.86
C GLU A 142 18.98 -5.92 4.61
N ASN A 143 18.20 -6.97 4.42
CA ASN A 143 18.37 -7.96 3.35
C ASN A 143 17.12 -8.21 2.49
N GLN A 144 16.01 -7.51 2.74
CA GLN A 144 14.76 -7.75 2.03
C GLN A 144 13.83 -6.55 2.08
N ILE A 145 12.87 -6.53 1.17
CA ILE A 145 11.75 -5.59 1.21
C ILE A 145 10.50 -6.39 1.57
N LEU A 146 9.78 -5.97 2.59
CA LEU A 146 8.47 -6.54 2.92
C LEU A 146 7.37 -5.73 2.23
N VAL A 147 6.34 -6.42 1.74
CA VAL A 147 5.06 -5.80 1.43
C VAL A 147 4.09 -6.03 2.58
N CYS A 148 3.55 -4.93 3.09
CA CYS A 148 2.80 -4.90 4.32
C CYS A 148 1.32 -4.59 4.05
N GLY A 149 0.45 -5.42 4.61
CA GLY A 149 -0.97 -5.13 4.69
C GLY A 149 -1.25 -3.85 5.48
N THR A 150 -2.33 -3.15 5.12
CA THR A 150 -2.77 -1.96 5.85
C THR A 150 -4.30 -1.94 5.96
N PRO A 151 -4.86 -1.19 6.93
CA PRO A 151 -6.30 -0.93 6.99
C PRO A 151 -6.87 -0.26 5.72
N TRP A 152 -6.02 0.43 4.93
CA TRP A 152 -6.39 1.13 3.71
C TRP A 152 -6.22 0.23 2.48
N ASN A 153 -7.10 -0.77 2.37
CA ASN A 153 -7.02 -1.86 1.40
C ASN A 153 -8.15 -1.84 0.35
N GLY A 154 -8.56 -0.63 -0.05
CA GLY A 154 -9.51 -0.39 -1.13
C GLY A 154 -10.99 -0.60 -0.78
N LYS A 155 -11.87 -0.34 -1.75
CA LYS A 155 -13.33 -0.32 -1.57
C LYS A 155 -13.91 -1.65 -1.08
N HIS A 156 -13.30 -2.76 -1.47
CA HIS A 156 -13.76 -4.10 -1.12
C HIS A 156 -13.20 -4.61 0.21
N ARG A 157 -12.42 -3.77 0.92
CA ARG A 157 -11.72 -4.11 2.16
C ARG A 157 -10.93 -5.41 2.08
N LEU A 158 -10.19 -5.58 0.98
CA LEU A 158 -9.46 -6.80 0.66
C LEU A 158 -7.99 -6.67 1.06
N GLY A 159 -7.67 -7.17 2.26
CA GLY A 159 -6.30 -7.25 2.76
C GLY A 159 -6.25 -8.01 4.07
N ARG A 160 -5.04 -8.19 4.61
CA ARG A 160 -4.81 -8.87 5.88
C ARG A 160 -3.73 -8.14 6.64
N ASN A 161 -3.80 -8.12 7.98
CA ASN A 161 -2.68 -7.68 8.81
C ASN A 161 -1.56 -8.73 8.76
N LYS A 162 -0.79 -8.69 7.67
CA LYS A 162 0.29 -9.63 7.37
C LYS A 162 1.35 -8.93 6.53
N ASN A 163 2.60 -9.22 6.84
CA ASN A 163 3.77 -8.74 6.12
C ASN A 163 4.44 -9.97 5.49
N VAL A 164 4.87 -9.86 4.23
CA VAL A 164 5.57 -10.94 3.52
C VAL A 164 6.74 -10.38 2.71
N PRO A 165 7.82 -11.15 2.50
CA PRO A 165 8.90 -10.75 1.62
C PRO A 165 8.40 -10.50 0.20
N LEU A 166 8.76 -9.35 -0.38
CA LEU A 166 8.37 -8.96 -1.73
C LEU A 166 9.31 -9.61 -2.74
N GLN A 167 8.77 -10.50 -3.57
CA GLN A 167 9.51 -11.30 -4.54
C GLN A 167 9.70 -10.56 -5.88
N GLY A 168 8.83 -9.61 -6.21
CA GLY A 168 8.94 -8.81 -7.42
C GLY A 168 7.78 -7.85 -7.63
N LEU A 169 8.00 -6.91 -8.55
CA LEU A 169 7.06 -5.85 -8.88
C LEU A 169 6.72 -5.93 -10.37
N CYS A 170 5.42 -5.95 -10.68
CA CYS A 170 4.93 -6.02 -12.05
C CYS A 170 4.05 -4.81 -12.38
N ILE A 171 4.42 -4.08 -13.42
CA ILE A 171 3.64 -2.96 -13.93
C ILE A 171 2.75 -3.46 -15.07
N LEU A 172 1.45 -3.45 -14.81
CA LEU A 172 0.41 -3.93 -15.71
C LEU A 172 0.03 -2.89 -16.76
N ARG A 173 -0.17 -3.38 -17.98
CA ARG A 173 -0.71 -2.63 -19.13
C ARG A 173 -1.83 -3.45 -19.77
N ARG A 174 -2.83 -2.75 -20.32
CA ARG A 174 -3.87 -3.43 -21.09
C ARG A 174 -3.27 -3.94 -22.40
N GLY A 175 -3.46 -5.22 -22.67
CA GLY A 175 -3.02 -5.84 -23.92
C GLY A 175 -4.10 -6.75 -24.51
N LYS A 176 -3.95 -7.08 -25.79
CA LYS A 176 -4.80 -8.07 -26.47
C LYS A 176 -4.30 -9.51 -26.29
N SER A 177 -3.13 -9.67 -25.70
CA SER A 177 -2.42 -10.94 -25.52
C SER A 177 -1.56 -10.87 -24.26
N ASN A 178 -1.37 -12.00 -23.59
CA ASN A 178 -0.50 -12.10 -22.43
C ASN A 178 0.98 -12.05 -22.85
N ARG A 179 1.73 -11.05 -22.37
CA ARG A 179 3.19 -10.95 -22.51
C ARG A 179 3.78 -10.39 -21.23
N ILE A 180 4.85 -10.99 -20.74
CA ILE A 180 5.60 -10.47 -19.59
C ILE A 180 7.10 -10.48 -19.91
N ARG A 181 7.80 -9.43 -19.50
CA ARG A 181 9.26 -9.34 -19.62
C ARG A 181 9.85 -8.63 -18.41
N ARG A 182 11.10 -8.99 -18.08
CA ARG A 182 11.89 -8.23 -17.11
C ARG A 182 12.25 -6.87 -17.69
N VAL A 183 12.31 -5.85 -16.83
CA VAL A 183 12.66 -4.47 -17.20
C VAL A 183 13.76 -3.97 -16.28
N SER A 184 14.53 -3.00 -16.78
CA SER A 184 15.52 -2.29 -15.97
C SER A 184 14.85 -1.26 -15.03
N ALA A 185 15.57 -0.86 -13.97
CA ALA A 185 15.17 0.25 -13.11
C ALA A 185 14.85 1.52 -13.92
N LYS A 186 15.69 1.85 -14.92
CA LYS A 186 15.50 3.00 -15.82
C LYS A 186 14.19 2.93 -16.59
N GLU A 187 13.82 1.76 -17.12
CA GLU A 187 12.56 1.58 -17.84
C GLU A 187 11.34 1.72 -16.93
N ALA A 188 11.43 1.25 -15.68
CA ALA A 188 10.33 1.22 -14.71
C ALA A 188 10.17 2.52 -13.91
N TYR A 189 11.22 3.35 -13.83
CA TYR A 189 11.32 4.49 -12.93
C TYR A 189 10.07 5.38 -12.95
N ALA A 190 9.66 5.83 -14.13
CA ALA A 190 8.52 6.74 -14.26
C ALA A 190 7.18 6.10 -13.85
N ASP A 191 7.02 4.79 -14.06
CA ASP A 191 5.80 4.08 -13.71
C ASP A 191 5.72 3.85 -12.19
N VAL A 192 6.84 3.50 -11.54
CA VAL A 192 6.94 3.38 -10.06
C VAL A 192 6.80 4.74 -9.39
N PHE A 193 7.50 5.77 -9.87
CA PHE A 193 7.43 7.14 -9.34
C PHE A 193 6.01 7.70 -9.30
N ARG A 194 5.16 7.33 -10.26
CA ARG A 194 3.74 7.74 -10.29
C ARG A 194 2.86 6.99 -9.30
N GLN A 195 3.29 5.83 -8.80
CA GLN A 195 2.53 5.04 -7.83
C GLN A 195 2.92 5.32 -6.38
N ILE A 196 4.09 5.91 -6.11
CA ILE A 196 4.51 6.19 -4.74
C ILE A 196 3.89 7.49 -4.21
N TYR A 197 3.65 7.55 -2.90
CA TYR A 197 3.31 8.79 -2.24
C TYR A 197 4.53 9.73 -2.21
N ARG A 198 4.29 11.04 -2.34
CA ARG A 198 5.35 12.06 -2.44
C ARG A 198 4.97 13.27 -1.58
N PRO A 199 5.67 13.52 -0.46
CA PRO A 199 5.42 14.66 0.41
C PRO A 199 6.07 15.93 -0.18
N LEU A 200 5.43 16.54 -1.19
CA LEU A 200 6.01 17.65 -1.97
C LEU A 200 6.35 18.92 -1.17
N ALA A 201 5.75 19.07 0.02
CA ALA A 201 5.99 20.23 0.89
C ALA A 201 7.19 20.05 1.83
N ASP A 202 7.67 18.81 2.00
CA ASP A 202 8.77 18.46 2.89
C ASP A 202 9.93 17.91 2.08
N ARG A 203 11.00 18.70 1.98
CA ARG A 203 12.17 18.37 1.17
C ARG A 203 12.90 17.14 1.69
N GLU A 204 13.09 17.02 3.00
CA GLU A 204 13.82 15.92 3.63
C GLU A 204 13.05 14.61 3.44
N LYS A 205 11.73 14.63 3.66
CA LYS A 205 10.87 13.47 3.41
C LYS A 205 10.83 13.10 1.93
N MET A 206 10.87 14.07 1.02
CA MET A 206 10.94 13.80 -0.41
C MET A 206 12.29 13.17 -0.81
N GLU A 207 13.41 13.63 -0.25
CA GLU A 207 14.73 13.01 -0.44
C GLU A 207 14.71 11.55 0.06
N LYS A 208 14.20 11.30 1.27
CA LYS A 208 14.03 9.95 1.82
C LYS A 208 13.14 9.06 0.94
N THR A 209 12.05 9.61 0.42
CA THR A 209 11.15 8.92 -0.53
C THR A 209 11.90 8.45 -1.78
N MET A 210 12.83 9.26 -2.31
CA MET A 210 13.63 8.88 -3.48
C MET A 210 14.66 7.79 -3.16
N GLU A 211 15.32 7.87 -2.01
CA GLU A 211 16.25 6.83 -1.54
C GLU A 211 15.55 5.46 -1.43
N LEU A 212 14.37 5.43 -0.80
CA LEU A 212 13.59 4.20 -0.68
C LEU A 212 13.11 3.67 -2.04
N MET A 213 12.73 4.58 -2.96
CA MET A 213 12.35 4.19 -4.31
C MET A 213 13.52 3.55 -5.07
N ASP A 214 14.74 4.06 -4.91
CA ASP A 214 15.93 3.50 -5.55
C ASP A 214 16.22 2.07 -5.08
N GLU A 215 16.02 1.78 -3.79
CA GLU A 215 16.12 0.41 -3.26
C GLU A 215 15.01 -0.50 -3.79
N ILE A 216 13.77 -0.02 -3.88
CA ILE A 216 12.66 -0.78 -4.50
C ILE A 216 12.94 -1.10 -5.96
N LEU A 217 13.57 -0.19 -6.70
CA LEU A 217 13.92 -0.40 -8.10
C LEU A 217 15.04 -1.43 -8.32
N ARG A 218 15.71 -1.90 -7.25
CA ARG A 218 16.66 -3.04 -7.32
C ARG A 218 15.96 -4.40 -7.33
N LEU A 219 14.68 -4.46 -6.96
CA LEU A 219 13.89 -5.70 -7.03
C LEU A 219 13.76 -6.22 -8.48
N PRO A 220 13.39 -7.48 -8.69
CA PRO A 220 12.92 -7.96 -9.98
C PRO A 220 11.69 -7.17 -10.46
N LEU A 221 11.89 -6.35 -11.51
CA LEU A 221 10.84 -5.53 -12.12
C LEU A 221 10.36 -6.14 -13.44
N TYR A 222 9.06 -6.05 -13.69
CA TYR A 222 8.43 -6.60 -14.89
C TYR A 222 7.45 -5.64 -15.53
N TYR A 223 7.39 -5.65 -16.87
CA TYR A 223 6.21 -5.17 -17.60
C TYR A 223 5.37 -6.33 -18.06
N MET A 224 4.06 -6.20 -17.88
CA MET A 224 3.11 -7.19 -18.36
C MET A 224 1.95 -6.54 -19.12
N GLU A 225 1.76 -6.99 -20.35
CA GLU A 225 0.48 -6.85 -21.05
C GLU A 225 -0.36 -8.08 -20.73
N CYS A 226 -1.60 -7.88 -20.29
CA CYS A 226 -2.46 -8.99 -19.90
C CYS A 226 -3.90 -8.87 -20.38
N THR A 227 -4.49 -10.02 -20.67
CA THR A 227 -5.93 -10.22 -20.76
C THR A 227 -6.51 -10.58 -19.38
N ILE A 228 -7.84 -10.65 -19.27
CA ILE A 228 -8.51 -11.12 -18.05
C ILE A 228 -8.66 -12.64 -18.17
N SER A 229 -7.59 -13.39 -17.86
CA SER A 229 -7.59 -14.85 -17.95
C SER A 229 -6.71 -15.51 -16.89
N ALA A 230 -6.99 -16.77 -16.56
CA ALA A 230 -6.20 -17.55 -15.60
C ALA A 230 -4.75 -17.73 -16.08
N GLU A 231 -4.53 -17.82 -17.39
CA GLU A 231 -3.21 -17.90 -18.01
C GLU A 231 -2.37 -16.65 -17.72
N ALA A 232 -3.01 -15.47 -17.56
CA ALA A 232 -2.32 -14.24 -17.19
C ALA A 232 -1.74 -14.35 -15.76
N ALA A 233 -2.51 -14.90 -14.82
CA ALA A 233 -2.05 -15.13 -13.45
C ALA A 233 -0.91 -16.17 -13.41
N LYS A 234 -1.09 -17.29 -14.11
CA LYS A 234 -0.06 -18.33 -14.22
C LYS A 234 1.25 -17.80 -14.81
N MET A 235 1.18 -17.09 -15.94
CA MET A 235 2.36 -16.58 -16.65
C MET A 235 3.13 -15.56 -15.81
N SER A 236 2.44 -14.66 -15.11
CA SER A 236 3.09 -13.68 -14.24
C SER A 236 3.78 -14.36 -13.07
N TYR A 237 3.11 -15.29 -12.38
CA TYR A 237 3.71 -16.04 -11.28
C TYR A 237 4.96 -16.81 -11.71
N GLU A 238 4.87 -17.60 -12.79
CA GLU A 238 5.99 -18.40 -13.27
C GLU A 238 7.22 -17.55 -13.62
N ARG A 239 7.00 -16.32 -14.11
CA ARG A 239 8.09 -15.40 -14.45
C ARG A 239 8.64 -14.62 -13.26
N MET A 240 7.82 -14.36 -12.25
CA MET A 240 8.17 -13.55 -11.08
C MET A 240 8.70 -14.38 -9.90
N LYS A 241 8.41 -15.68 -9.82
CA LYS A 241 8.82 -16.53 -8.68
C LYS A 241 10.31 -16.84 -8.59
N GLU A 242 11.09 -16.43 -9.59
CA GLU A 242 12.56 -16.60 -9.60
C GLU A 242 13.18 -15.96 -8.35
N GLU A 243 14.10 -16.65 -7.67
CA GLU A 243 14.73 -16.16 -6.45
C GLU A 243 15.46 -14.83 -6.68
N ILE A 244 15.36 -13.93 -5.70
CA ILE A 244 16.17 -12.71 -5.66
C ILE A 244 17.59 -13.17 -5.32
N LYS A 245 18.52 -12.96 -6.25
CA LYS A 245 19.95 -13.23 -6.07
C LYS A 245 20.65 -12.09 -5.37
#